data_AF-A0A5N5IV98-F1
#
_entry.id   AF-A0A5N5IV98-F1
#
_cell.length_a   1.000
_cell.length_b   1.000
_cell.length_c   1.000
_cell.angle_alpha   90.00
_cell.angle_beta   90.00
_cell.angle_gamma   90.00
#
_symmetry.space_group_name_H-M   'P 1'
#
loop_
_entity.id
_entity.type
_entity.pdbx_description
1 polymer ?
#
loop_
_entity_poly.entity_id
_entity_poly.type
_entity_poly.pdbx_seq_one_letter_code
_entity_poly.pdbx_strand_id
1 'polypeptide(L)'
;MTPSADWEALDCDDDGNPNGTDPDPLVATARDDSGSTPALTEVALNILENDDYLPNNDGNNLGETSLSRIGGNALGTVSFDAETGFMTYTPVASESNTTVTVIYEVCNVLPDPSVCASATVYIQVGANTIDAVDDSYTADGETGG
;
A
#
# COMPACT_ATOMS: atom_id res chain seq x y z
N MET A 1 -24.27 -26.02 1.75
CA MET A 1 -23.92 -26.69 0.48
C MET A 1 -22.58 -26.11 0.08
N THR A 2 -21.62 -26.95 -0.32
CA THR A 2 -20.37 -26.45 -0.89
C THR A 2 -20.67 -25.94 -2.30
N PRO A 3 -20.17 -24.76 -2.71
CA PRO A 3 -20.25 -24.33 -4.10
C PRO A 3 -19.67 -25.38 -5.05
N SER A 4 -20.11 -25.36 -6.31
CA SER A 4 -19.49 -26.19 -7.35
C SER A 4 -18.14 -25.61 -7.75
N ALA A 5 -17.21 -26.46 -8.17
CA ALA A 5 -15.94 -26.02 -8.75
C ALA A 5 -16.16 -25.05 -9.95
N ASP A 6 -17.22 -25.29 -10.74
CA ASP A 6 -17.60 -24.40 -11.83
C ASP A 6 -18.01 -23.00 -11.36
N TRP A 7 -18.51 -22.86 -10.12
CA TRP A 7 -18.84 -21.55 -9.56
C TRP A 7 -17.59 -20.88 -8.99
N GLU A 8 -16.73 -21.63 -8.31
CA GLU A 8 -15.48 -21.13 -7.73
C GLU A 8 -14.49 -20.60 -8.80
N ALA A 9 -14.60 -21.07 -10.04
CA ALA A 9 -13.77 -20.63 -11.16
C ALA A 9 -14.36 -19.45 -11.96
N LEU A 10 -15.56 -18.98 -11.62
CA LEU A 10 -16.11 -17.75 -12.17
C LEU A 10 -15.63 -16.55 -11.36
N ASP A 11 -15.81 -15.37 -11.93
CA ASP A 11 -15.63 -14.06 -11.32
C ASP A 11 -16.98 -13.35 -11.53
N CYS A 12 -17.74 -13.16 -10.46
CA CYS A 12 -19.14 -12.74 -10.56
C CYS A 12 -19.35 -11.23 -10.49
N ASP A 13 -18.35 -10.47 -10.06
CA ASP A 13 -18.36 -9.01 -10.06
C ASP A 13 -17.29 -8.38 -10.97
N ASP A 14 -16.55 -9.22 -11.69
CA ASP A 14 -15.56 -8.88 -12.71
C ASP A 14 -14.35 -8.10 -12.14
N ASP A 15 -13.98 -8.34 -10.87
CA ASP A 15 -12.86 -7.66 -10.20
C ASP A 15 -11.49 -8.35 -10.41
N GLY A 16 -11.49 -9.54 -11.04
CA GLY A 16 -10.30 -10.33 -11.36
C GLY A 16 -10.00 -11.44 -10.35
N ASN A 17 -10.68 -11.51 -9.21
CA ASN A 17 -10.55 -12.57 -8.23
C ASN A 17 -11.64 -13.64 -8.44
N PRO A 18 -11.27 -14.92 -8.60
CA PRO A 18 -12.28 -15.97 -8.72
C PRO A 18 -13.08 -16.13 -7.43
N ASN A 19 -14.38 -16.38 -7.56
CA ASN A 19 -15.36 -16.61 -6.49
C ASN A 19 -14.89 -17.56 -5.35
N GLY A 20 -13.96 -18.49 -5.64
CA GLY A 20 -13.42 -19.42 -4.65
C GLY A 20 -12.41 -18.80 -3.68
N THR A 21 -11.72 -17.73 -4.08
CA THR A 21 -10.72 -16.99 -3.29
C THR A 21 -11.16 -15.57 -2.94
N ASP A 22 -12.18 -15.08 -3.63
CA ASP A 22 -12.87 -13.81 -3.47
C ASP A 22 -13.60 -13.69 -2.10
N PRO A 23 -13.24 -12.69 -1.27
CA PRO A 23 -13.91 -12.40 -0.02
C PRO A 23 -15.34 -11.86 -0.15
N ASP A 24 -15.69 -11.20 -1.26
CA ASP A 24 -16.98 -10.55 -1.51
C ASP A 24 -17.54 -10.88 -2.94
N PRO A 25 -17.95 -12.14 -3.27
CA PRO A 25 -18.10 -12.66 -4.65
C PRO A 25 -19.16 -12.06 -5.59
N LEU A 26 -19.75 -10.94 -5.22
CA LEU A 26 -20.79 -10.24 -5.96
C LEU A 26 -20.56 -8.72 -5.94
N VAL A 27 -19.53 -8.23 -5.25
CA VAL A 27 -19.26 -6.81 -5.03
C VAL A 27 -17.76 -6.57 -4.86
N ALA A 28 -17.15 -6.08 -5.94
CA ALA A 28 -15.76 -5.64 -5.94
C ALA A 28 -15.47 -4.65 -4.80
N THR A 29 -14.54 -5.02 -3.92
CA THR A 29 -14.30 -4.29 -2.66
C THR A 29 -12.81 -4.05 -2.42
N ALA A 30 -12.48 -2.80 -2.08
CA ALA A 30 -11.19 -2.43 -1.51
C ALA A 30 -11.38 -2.03 -0.04
N ARG A 31 -10.43 -2.37 0.82
CA ARG A 31 -10.51 -2.19 2.27
C ARG A 31 -9.35 -1.36 2.78
N ASP A 32 -9.63 -0.53 3.78
CA ASP A 32 -8.63 0.38 4.34
C ASP A 32 -7.40 -0.36 4.90
N ASP A 33 -6.23 0.24 4.68
CA ASP A 33 -4.93 -0.27 5.09
C ASP A 33 -4.31 0.58 6.18
N SER A 34 -3.31 0.03 6.87
CA SER A 34 -2.52 0.82 7.81
C SER A 34 -1.05 0.44 7.84
N GLY A 35 -0.22 1.42 8.16
CA GLY A 35 1.22 1.26 8.25
C GLY A 35 1.88 2.29 9.17
N SER A 36 3.17 2.11 9.42
CA SER A 36 3.96 3.09 10.16
C SER A 36 5.39 3.12 9.67
N THR A 37 5.99 4.30 9.66
CA THR A 37 7.41 4.48 9.32
C THR A 37 7.95 5.77 9.95
N PRO A 38 9.23 5.86 10.32
CA PRO A 38 9.85 7.15 10.63
C PRO A 38 9.74 8.13 9.45
N ALA A 39 9.77 9.43 9.73
CA ALA A 39 9.91 10.42 8.66
C ALA A 39 11.20 10.16 7.85
N LEU A 40 11.15 10.40 6.53
CA LEU A 40 12.26 10.16 5.58
C LEU A 40 12.64 8.68 5.36
N THR A 41 11.90 7.73 5.93
CA THR A 41 12.14 6.29 5.74
C THR A 41 11.04 5.69 4.88
N GLU A 42 11.43 5.03 3.78
CA GLU A 42 10.49 4.31 2.93
C GLU A 42 9.85 3.14 3.68
N VAL A 43 8.56 2.94 3.44
CA VAL A 43 7.82 1.74 3.84
C VAL A 43 7.12 1.14 2.64
N ALA A 44 7.05 -0.19 2.59
CA ALA A 44 6.25 -0.93 1.63
C ALA A 44 5.06 -1.56 2.38
N LEU A 45 3.86 -1.39 1.85
CA LEU A 45 2.60 -1.92 2.39
C LEU A 45 1.94 -2.76 1.30
N ASN A 46 1.56 -4.00 1.61
CA ASN A 46 0.75 -4.79 0.70
C ASN A 46 -0.71 -4.33 0.83
N ILE A 47 -1.15 -3.50 -0.11
CA ILE A 47 -2.49 -2.88 -0.04
C ILE A 47 -3.57 -3.77 -0.67
N LEU A 48 -3.18 -4.85 -1.36
CA LEU A 48 -4.11 -5.83 -1.89
C LEU A 48 -4.32 -7.04 -0.94
N GLU A 49 -3.66 -7.08 0.22
CA GLU A 49 -3.72 -8.26 1.11
C GLU A 49 -5.13 -8.52 1.67
N ASN A 50 -5.89 -7.46 1.90
CA ASN A 50 -7.24 -7.49 2.45
C ASN A 50 -8.31 -7.00 1.47
N ASP A 51 -7.91 -6.73 0.23
CA ASP A 51 -8.80 -6.38 -0.86
C ASP A 51 -9.37 -7.62 -1.52
N ASP A 52 -10.37 -7.39 -2.36
CA ASP A 52 -10.93 -8.39 -3.24
C ASP A 52 -10.10 -8.57 -4.52
N TYR A 53 -9.20 -7.65 -4.85
CA TYR A 53 -8.38 -7.71 -6.05
C TYR A 53 -7.09 -8.50 -5.85
N LEU A 54 -6.65 -9.22 -6.90
CA LEU A 54 -5.37 -9.94 -6.90
C LEU A 54 -4.25 -9.14 -7.61
N PRO A 55 -2.97 -9.31 -7.22
CA PRO A 55 -1.86 -8.72 -7.96
C PRO A 55 -1.66 -9.40 -9.33
N ASN A 56 -1.03 -8.72 -10.30
CA ASN A 56 -0.88 -9.24 -11.67
C ASN A 56 0.03 -10.47 -11.76
N ASN A 57 0.91 -10.70 -10.77
CA ASN A 57 1.71 -11.90 -10.71
C ASN A 57 1.01 -13.11 -10.06
N ASP A 58 -0.21 -12.94 -9.53
CA ASP A 58 -0.99 -14.05 -8.98
C ASP A 58 -1.55 -14.91 -10.12
N GLY A 59 -1.33 -16.21 -10.05
CA GLY A 59 -1.80 -17.15 -11.07
C GLY A 59 -3.32 -17.33 -11.11
N ASN A 60 -4.04 -16.86 -10.08
CA ASN A 60 -5.49 -16.87 -10.02
C ASN A 60 -6.12 -15.56 -10.51
N ASN A 61 -5.34 -14.51 -10.76
CA ASN A 61 -5.87 -13.26 -11.29
C ASN A 61 -6.44 -13.49 -12.70
N LEU A 62 -7.76 -13.37 -12.85
CA LEU A 62 -8.48 -13.50 -14.11
C LEU A 62 -8.55 -12.17 -14.88
N GLY A 63 -8.09 -11.09 -14.27
CA GLY A 63 -8.13 -9.73 -14.78
C GLY A 63 -6.76 -9.12 -15.09
N GLU A 64 -6.76 -7.79 -15.22
CA GLU A 64 -5.55 -6.96 -15.25
C GLU A 64 -5.72 -5.85 -14.22
N THR A 65 -4.97 -5.93 -13.12
CA THR A 65 -5.05 -5.01 -11.99
C THR A 65 -4.27 -3.73 -12.29
N SER A 66 -4.93 -2.60 -12.06
CA SER A 66 -4.33 -1.26 -12.10
C SER A 66 -4.50 -0.58 -10.74
N LEU A 67 -3.46 0.14 -10.32
CA LEU A 67 -3.45 0.89 -9.06
C LEU A 67 -3.13 2.36 -9.33
N SER A 68 -3.89 3.26 -8.73
CA SER A 68 -3.65 4.70 -8.84
C SER A 68 -3.97 5.44 -7.54
N ARG A 69 -3.31 6.59 -7.33
CA ARG A 69 -3.66 7.50 -6.24
C ARG A 69 -4.74 8.48 -6.72
N ILE A 70 -5.87 8.49 -6.03
CA ILE A 70 -6.98 9.41 -6.29
C ILE A 70 -7.15 10.48 -5.21
N GLY A 71 -6.43 10.39 -4.09
CA GLY A 71 -6.52 11.39 -3.02
C GLY A 71 -5.57 11.18 -1.84
N GLY A 72 -5.97 11.72 -0.68
CA GLY A 72 -5.21 11.69 0.57
C GLY A 72 -4.36 12.94 0.82
N ASN A 73 -3.90 13.12 2.06
CA ASN A 73 -3.13 14.30 2.49
C ASN A 73 -1.60 14.10 2.47
N ALA A 74 -1.12 12.90 2.14
CA ALA A 74 0.31 12.57 2.06
C ALA A 74 1.05 13.47 1.06
N LEU A 75 2.11 14.12 1.53
CA LEU A 75 3.02 14.99 0.78
C LEU A 75 4.28 14.25 0.30
N GLY A 76 4.56 13.08 0.87
CA GLY A 76 5.65 12.20 0.46
C GLY A 76 5.49 11.60 -0.93
N THR A 77 6.49 10.83 -1.34
CA THR A 77 6.46 10.11 -2.61
C THR A 77 5.73 8.79 -2.44
N VAL A 78 4.74 8.53 -3.29
CA VAL A 78 3.98 7.29 -3.38
C VAL A 78 4.33 6.59 -4.70
N SER A 79 4.52 5.28 -4.66
CA SER A 79 4.57 4.42 -5.84
C SER A 79 3.66 3.21 -5.63
N PHE A 80 3.06 2.70 -6.70
CA PHE A 80 2.30 1.46 -6.70
C PHE A 80 2.97 0.44 -7.60
N ASP A 81 2.93 -0.81 -7.18
CA ASP A 81 3.34 -1.95 -7.96
C ASP A 81 2.17 -2.94 -8.05
N ALA A 82 1.39 -2.82 -9.14
CA ALA A 82 0.28 -3.74 -9.40
C ALA A 82 0.74 -5.17 -9.73
N GLU A 83 2.03 -5.37 -10.06
CA GLU A 83 2.57 -6.72 -10.23
C GLU A 83 2.58 -7.46 -8.90
N THR A 84 2.85 -6.77 -7.79
CA THR A 84 3.00 -7.40 -6.47
C THR A 84 1.93 -7.02 -5.45
N GLY A 85 1.10 -6.00 -5.74
CA GLY A 85 0.09 -5.46 -4.83
C GLY A 85 0.66 -4.47 -3.79
N PHE A 86 1.95 -4.13 -3.87
CA PHE A 86 2.58 -3.25 -2.90
C PHE A 86 2.47 -1.77 -3.28
N MET A 87 2.16 -0.95 -2.29
CA MET A 87 2.41 0.49 -2.32
C MET A 87 3.70 0.80 -1.55
N THR A 88 4.59 1.61 -2.12
CA THR A 88 5.69 2.23 -1.35
C THR A 88 5.38 3.68 -1.02
N TYR A 89 5.79 4.10 0.17
CA TYR A 89 5.66 5.47 0.64
C TYR A 89 6.92 5.95 1.36
N THR A 90 7.46 7.08 0.92
CA THR A 90 8.52 7.79 1.64
C THR A 90 8.00 9.13 2.15
N PRO A 91 7.76 9.29 3.47
CA PRO A 91 7.27 10.53 4.04
C PRO A 91 8.30 11.65 3.98
N VAL A 92 7.84 12.91 3.91
CA VAL A 92 8.70 14.08 4.06
C VAL A 92 8.89 14.46 5.54
N ALA A 93 9.95 15.20 5.84
CA ALA A 93 10.25 15.62 7.21
C ALA A 93 9.10 16.40 7.89
N SER A 94 8.32 17.19 7.15
CA SER A 94 7.19 17.96 7.67
C SER A 94 6.01 17.11 8.14
N GLU A 95 6.00 15.82 7.82
CA GLU A 95 4.97 14.87 8.27
C GLU A 95 5.34 14.18 9.59
N SER A 96 6.51 14.49 10.17
CA SER A 96 6.96 13.88 11.43
C SER A 96 5.93 13.99 12.55
N ASN A 97 5.67 12.88 13.25
CA ASN A 97 4.70 12.78 14.34
C ASN A 97 3.25 13.09 13.92
N THR A 98 2.90 12.82 12.66
CA THR A 98 1.53 12.96 12.14
C THR A 98 1.03 11.66 11.54
N THR A 99 -0.27 11.56 11.34
CA THR A 99 -0.88 10.50 10.53
C THR A 99 -1.25 11.09 9.18
N VAL A 100 -0.76 10.46 8.11
CA VAL A 100 -1.07 10.85 6.74
C VAL A 100 -1.91 9.78 6.07
N THR A 101 -2.61 10.16 5.01
CA THR A 101 -3.48 9.28 4.23
C THR A 101 -3.11 9.30 2.76
N VAL A 102 -3.22 8.14 2.14
CA VAL A 102 -3.23 7.96 0.69
C VAL A 102 -4.57 7.30 0.35
N ILE A 103 -5.34 7.87 -0.56
CA ILE A 103 -6.56 7.22 -1.07
C ILE A 103 -6.20 6.65 -2.43
N TYR A 104 -6.29 5.33 -2.58
CA TYR A 104 -6.03 4.65 -3.84
C TYR A 104 -7.33 4.16 -4.47
N GLU A 105 -7.26 3.96 -5.78
CA GLU A 105 -8.24 3.25 -6.58
C GLU A 105 -7.54 2.03 -7.18
N VAL A 106 -8.18 0.87 -7.02
CA VAL A 106 -7.81 -0.39 -7.66
C VAL A 106 -8.89 -0.70 -8.70
N CYS A 107 -8.47 -1.16 -9.89
CA CYS A 107 -9.37 -1.52 -10.97
C CYS A 107 -8.93 -2.81 -11.63
N ASN A 108 -9.89 -3.66 -12.01
CA ASN A 108 -9.72 -4.61 -13.10
C ASN A 108 -10.01 -3.89 -14.43
N VAL A 109 -9.00 -3.74 -15.27
CA VAL A 109 -9.11 -3.01 -16.55
C VAL A 109 -9.42 -3.90 -17.75
N LEU A 110 -9.53 -5.22 -17.53
CA LEU A 110 -9.86 -6.18 -18.58
C LEU A 110 -11.36 -6.11 -19.00
N PRO A 111 -12.33 -5.94 -18.08
CA PRO A 111 -13.73 -5.65 -18.42
C PRO A 111 -13.95 -4.23 -18.97
N ASP A 112 -15.00 -4.05 -19.78
CA ASP A 112 -15.46 -2.75 -20.30
C ASP A 112 -16.95 -2.50 -19.93
N PRO A 113 -17.25 -1.56 -19.01
CA PRO A 113 -16.32 -0.68 -18.32
C PRO A 113 -15.49 -1.42 -17.26
N SER A 114 -14.33 -0.84 -16.89
CA SER A 114 -13.49 -1.35 -15.81
C SER A 114 -14.24 -1.37 -14.47
N VAL A 115 -13.95 -2.37 -13.65
CA VAL A 115 -14.53 -2.55 -12.31
C VAL A 115 -13.54 -2.03 -11.28
N CYS A 116 -13.93 -1.01 -10.53
CA CYS A 116 -13.03 -0.29 -9.62
C CYS A 116 -13.62 -0.16 -8.21
N ALA A 117 -12.72 -0.20 -7.23
CA ALA A 117 -12.99 0.12 -5.83
C ALA A 117 -11.89 1.04 -5.26
N SER A 118 -12.16 1.67 -4.12
CA SER A 118 -11.22 2.60 -3.50
C SER A 118 -11.13 2.40 -2.00
N ALA A 119 -9.93 2.56 -1.44
CA ALA A 119 -9.68 2.49 -0.01
C ALA A 119 -8.63 3.51 0.44
N THR A 120 -8.52 3.67 1.77
CA THR A 120 -7.63 4.62 2.41
C THR A 120 -6.51 3.89 3.15
N VAL A 121 -5.26 4.24 2.84
CA VAL A 121 -4.08 3.83 3.62
C VAL A 121 -3.79 4.87 4.69
N TYR A 122 -3.80 4.48 5.95
CA TYR A 122 -3.43 5.33 7.09
C TYR A 122 -1.99 5.06 7.52
N ILE A 123 -1.12 6.06 7.42
CA ILE A 123 0.31 5.91 7.71
C ILE A 123 0.68 6.77 8.91
N GLN A 124 1.07 6.12 10.01
CA GLN A 124 1.64 6.81 11.15
C GLN A 124 3.10 7.15 10.87
N VAL A 125 3.39 8.44 10.70
CA VAL A 125 4.76 8.94 10.50
C VAL A 125 5.38 9.23 11.85
N GLY A 126 6.42 8.47 12.19
CA GLY A 126 7.20 8.65 13.42
C GLY A 126 8.09 9.89 13.38
N ALA A 127 8.82 10.13 14.46
CA ALA A 127 9.79 11.23 14.50
C ALA A 127 10.89 11.04 13.45
N ASN A 128 11.44 12.16 12.97
CA ASN A 128 12.69 12.15 12.22
C ASN A 128 13.84 11.82 13.19
N THR A 129 14.44 10.63 13.06
CA THR A 129 15.61 10.25 13.86
C THR A 129 16.85 10.90 13.24
N ILE A 130 17.26 12.06 13.76
CA ILE A 130 18.60 12.58 13.50
C ILE A 130 19.57 11.78 14.36
N ASP A 131 20.33 10.87 13.75
CA ASP A 131 21.46 10.21 14.40
C ASP A 131 22.63 11.22 14.47
N ALA A 132 22.59 12.08 15.47
CA ALA A 132 23.72 12.94 15.80
C ALA A 132 24.78 12.08 16.49
N VAL A 133 25.78 11.64 15.73
CA VAL A 133 27.01 11.08 16.29
C VAL A 133 27.66 12.18 17.13
N ASP A 134 27.70 11.99 18.45
CA ASP A 134 28.44 12.85 19.36
C ASP A 134 29.92 12.84 18.96
N ASP A 135 30.43 13.95 18.46
CA ASP A 135 31.85 14.11 18.19
C ASP A 135 32.56 14.33 19.53
N SER A 136 33.18 13.26 20.06
CA SER A 136 33.96 13.37 21.29
C SER A 136 35.19 14.25 21.06
N TYR A 137 35.05 15.53 21.36
CA TYR A 137 36.18 16.45 21.42
C TYR A 137 37.01 16.11 22.66
N THR A 138 38.05 15.30 22.47
CA THR A 138 39.07 15.11 23.49
C THR A 138 40.10 16.22 23.31
N ALA A 139 40.02 17.27 24.12
CA ALA A 139 41.06 18.28 24.20
C ALA A 139 42.23 17.70 25.02
N ASP A 140 43.23 17.16 24.35
CA ASP A 140 44.57 17.03 24.90
C ASP A 140 45.12 18.44 25.11
N GLY A 141 45.02 18.91 26.36
CA GLY A 141 45.63 20.15 26.82
C GLY A 141 47.15 20.10 26.67
N GLU A 142 47.63 20.60 25.55
CA GLU A 142 49.03 20.90 25.33
C GLU A 142 49.52 21.93 26.36
N THR A 143 50.65 21.60 26.96
CA THR A 143 51.42 22.38 27.93
C THR A 143 51.81 23.75 27.39
N GLY A 144 51.69 24.82 28.19
CA GLY A 144 52.22 26.12 27.82
C GLY A 144 52.39 27.10 28.98
N GLY A 145 53.64 27.26 29.45
CA GLY A 145 54.16 28.49 30.07
C GLY A 145 54.54 28.40 31.54
#